data_AF-A0A3D0WXQ8-F1
#
_entry.id   AF-A0A3D0WXQ8-F1
#
_cell.length_a   1.000
_cell.length_b   1.000
_cell.length_c   1.000
_cell.angle_alpha   90.00
_cell.angle_beta   90.00
_cell.angle_gamma   90.00
#
_symmetry.space_group_name_H-M   'P 1'
#
loop_
_entity.id
_entity.type
_entity.pdbx_description
1 polymer ?
#
loop_
_entity_poly.entity_id
_entity_poly.type
_entity_poly.pdbx_seq_one_letter_code
_entity_poly.pdbx_strand_id
1 'polypeptide(L)'
;TGMNQQAVFLATIIASSIGTLVMGLFANVPYALAPGMGLNAFFTYTVCFSLGFKWQQALAMVFICGVINILITVTKFRKSIIRSIPKSIQNAIGGGIGIFVAYIGIKSAGLLNFTSDPGTYQVLKDKTVVASSGAVPAIVPLNTPSVLLALFGIVLMVVLLMANVRGAILIGIIATTVVGIPFGVTDFSNASITAGTLGSSFSQLGTTFGAAFGPAGMGTLFADPSKRLLVIMTIFAFSLSDTFDTIGTFIGTGRRTGIFSMEDEKALENSKGFRSKMDRALFADSIATSIGALFGTSNT
;
A
#
# COMPACT_ATOMS: atom_id res chain seq x y z
N THR A 1 2.80 18.06 -1.98
CA THR A 1 3.41 16.86 -2.58
C THR A 1 4.90 17.12 -2.77
N GLY A 2 5.75 16.56 -1.89
CA GLY A 2 7.18 16.93 -1.81
C GLY A 2 8.17 15.82 -2.17
N MET A 3 7.68 14.62 -2.52
CA MET A 3 8.52 13.50 -2.97
C MET A 3 8.52 13.43 -4.49
N ASN A 4 9.68 13.15 -5.08
CA ASN A 4 9.80 12.95 -6.52
C ASN A 4 9.15 11.62 -6.92
N GLN A 5 8.22 11.66 -7.88
CA GLN A 5 7.48 10.49 -8.34
C GLN A 5 8.39 9.36 -8.85
N GLN A 6 9.48 9.68 -9.54
CA GLN A 6 10.42 8.69 -10.06
C GLN A 6 11.21 8.00 -8.94
N ALA A 7 11.60 8.76 -7.91
CA ALA A 7 12.28 8.22 -6.74
C ALA A 7 11.38 7.28 -5.93
N VAL A 8 10.11 7.67 -5.70
CA VAL A 8 9.13 6.82 -4.98
C VAL A 8 8.80 5.56 -5.76
N PHE A 9 8.67 5.67 -7.07
CA PHE A 9 8.42 4.52 -7.94
C PHE A 9 9.58 3.52 -7.88
N LEU A 10 10.83 3.99 -8.03
CA LEU A 10 12.01 3.14 -7.95
C LEU A 10 12.18 2.53 -6.55
N ALA A 11 11.99 3.33 -5.50
CA ALA A 11 12.01 2.86 -4.12
C ALA A 11 10.98 1.74 -3.90
N THR A 12 9.77 1.89 -4.43
CA THR A 12 8.69 0.90 -4.35
C THR A 12 9.07 -0.40 -5.03
N ILE A 13 9.68 -0.35 -6.22
CA ILE A 13 10.14 -1.54 -6.93
C ILE A 13 11.20 -2.27 -6.11
N ILE A 14 12.19 -1.56 -5.59
CA ILE A 14 13.28 -2.14 -4.80
C ILE A 14 12.73 -2.76 -3.51
N ALA A 15 11.90 -2.03 -2.77
CA ALA A 15 11.29 -2.51 -1.54
C ALA A 15 10.41 -3.75 -1.78
N SER A 16 9.57 -3.74 -2.81
CA SER A 16 8.70 -4.88 -3.16
C SER A 16 9.52 -6.10 -3.60
N SER A 17 10.61 -5.87 -4.36
CA SER A 17 11.49 -6.93 -4.82
C SER A 17 12.23 -7.58 -3.66
N ILE A 18 12.79 -6.78 -2.75
CA ILE A 18 13.48 -7.29 -1.56
C ILE A 18 12.48 -7.98 -0.62
N GLY A 19 11.33 -7.36 -0.35
CA GLY A 19 10.29 -7.94 0.49
C GLY A 19 9.82 -9.30 -0.04
N THR A 20 9.48 -9.36 -1.32
CA THR A 20 9.07 -10.62 -1.98
C THR A 20 10.18 -11.67 -1.94
N LEU A 21 11.45 -11.28 -2.11
CA LEU A 21 12.59 -12.19 -2.05
C LEU A 21 12.79 -12.73 -0.62
N VAL A 22 12.66 -11.90 0.41
CA VAL A 22 12.71 -12.33 1.81
C VAL A 22 11.55 -13.28 2.10
N MET A 23 10.33 -12.99 1.64
CA MET A 23 9.17 -13.87 1.80
C MET A 23 9.35 -15.22 1.11
N GLY A 24 9.87 -15.22 -0.12
CA GLY A 24 10.12 -16.43 -0.89
C GLY A 24 11.27 -17.28 -0.33
N LEU A 25 12.41 -16.67 0.03
CA LEU A 25 13.59 -17.41 0.47
C LEU A 25 13.59 -17.73 1.96
N PHE A 26 13.14 -16.82 2.82
CA PHE A 26 13.17 -17.00 4.28
C PHE A 26 11.89 -17.64 4.81
N ALA A 27 10.72 -17.14 4.40
CA ALA A 27 9.45 -17.68 4.86
C ALA A 27 9.00 -18.90 4.04
N ASN A 28 9.50 -19.05 2.80
CA ASN A 28 9.11 -20.10 1.86
C ASN A 28 7.59 -20.12 1.64
N VAL A 29 7.02 -18.93 1.44
CA VAL A 29 5.58 -18.75 1.18
C VAL A 29 5.42 -17.94 -0.11
N PRO A 30 4.57 -18.38 -1.06
CA PRO A 30 4.42 -17.72 -2.37
C PRO A 30 3.53 -16.46 -2.28
N TYR A 31 3.96 -15.47 -1.49
CA TYR A 31 3.36 -14.14 -1.46
C TYR A 31 4.29 -13.12 -2.11
N ALA A 32 3.75 -12.34 -3.04
CA ALA A 32 4.38 -11.12 -3.48
C ALA A 32 4.02 -9.99 -2.50
N LEU A 33 5.03 -9.35 -1.95
CA LEU A 33 4.88 -8.21 -1.04
C LEU A 33 5.03 -6.92 -1.84
N ALA A 34 4.10 -6.00 -1.62
CA ALA A 34 4.07 -4.67 -2.22
C ALA A 34 3.50 -3.69 -1.20
N PRO A 35 3.73 -2.38 -1.34
CA PRO A 35 3.29 -1.41 -0.35
C PRO A 35 1.79 -1.46 -0.09
N GLY A 36 1.40 -1.48 1.19
CA GLY A 36 0.02 -1.47 1.62
C GLY A 36 -0.68 -0.17 1.19
N MET A 37 -1.59 -0.26 0.22
CA MET A 37 -2.28 0.91 -0.33
C MET A 37 -3.11 1.67 0.72
N GLY A 38 -3.65 0.97 1.73
CA GLY A 38 -4.35 1.59 2.85
C GLY A 38 -3.44 2.40 3.78
N LEU A 39 -2.28 1.82 4.12
CA LEU A 39 -1.27 2.48 4.96
C LEU A 39 -0.64 3.68 4.24
N ASN A 40 -0.49 3.61 2.91
CA ASN A 40 -0.04 4.74 2.09
C ASN A 40 -1.04 5.92 2.11
N ALA A 41 -2.35 5.63 2.09
CA ALA A 41 -3.39 6.65 2.23
C ALA A 41 -3.36 7.30 3.62
N PHE A 42 -3.22 6.50 4.69
CA PHE A 42 -3.06 7.00 6.06
C PHE A 42 -1.81 7.87 6.21
N PHE A 43 -0.68 7.45 5.63
CA PHE A 43 0.57 8.22 5.58
C PHE A 43 0.39 9.59 4.93
N THR A 44 -0.23 9.64 3.75
CA THR A 44 -0.33 10.88 2.96
C THR A 44 -1.39 11.82 3.53
N TYR A 45 -2.61 11.32 3.74
CA TYR A 45 -3.75 12.18 4.07
C TYR A 45 -3.85 12.48 5.56
N THR A 46 -3.58 11.49 6.42
CA THR A 46 -3.68 11.71 7.86
C THR A 46 -2.38 12.29 8.40
N VAL A 47 -1.25 11.63 8.19
CA VAL A 47 0.00 12.02 8.86
C VAL A 47 0.63 13.26 8.23
N CYS A 48 0.72 13.32 6.90
CA CYS A 48 1.33 14.48 6.24
C CYS A 48 0.39 15.68 6.15
N PHE A 49 -0.87 15.48 5.75
CA PHE A 49 -1.81 16.60 5.56
C PHE A 49 -2.58 16.98 6.82
N SER A 50 -3.21 16.03 7.53
CA SER A 50 -4.03 16.37 8.71
C SER A 50 -3.20 16.70 9.94
N LEU A 51 -2.10 15.97 10.18
CA LEU A 51 -1.23 16.15 11.36
C LEU A 51 -0.04 17.08 11.07
N GLY A 52 0.17 17.48 9.81
CA GLY A 52 1.17 18.47 9.40
C GLY A 52 2.62 18.00 9.53
N PHE A 53 2.88 16.69 9.57
CA PHE A 53 4.25 16.18 9.54
C PHE A 53 4.86 16.27 8.15
N LYS A 54 6.18 16.45 8.09
CA LYS A 54 6.91 16.31 6.83
C LYS A 54 6.99 14.85 6.44
N TRP A 55 7.07 14.57 5.14
CA TRP A 55 7.13 13.20 4.62
C TRP A 55 8.37 12.44 5.14
N GLN A 56 9.49 13.11 5.42
CA GLN A 56 10.67 12.51 6.05
C GLN A 56 10.40 12.06 7.49
N GLN A 57 9.64 12.85 8.24
CA GLN A 57 9.21 12.52 9.60
C GLN A 57 8.24 11.34 9.59
N ALA A 58 7.32 11.33 8.63
CA ALA A 58 6.42 10.19 8.44
C ALA A 58 7.18 8.91 8.07
N LEU A 59 8.19 8.97 7.19
CA LEU A 59 9.05 7.81 6.88
C LEU A 59 9.83 7.31 8.11
N ALA A 60 10.31 8.22 8.96
CA ALA A 60 10.96 7.84 10.21
C ALA A 60 9.98 7.13 11.17
N MET A 61 8.72 7.58 11.25
CA MET A 61 7.67 6.90 12.02
C MET A 61 7.39 5.50 11.47
N VAL A 62 7.33 5.33 10.14
CA VAL A 62 7.14 4.02 9.49
C VAL A 62 8.33 3.10 9.76
N PHE A 63 9.57 3.62 9.72
CA PHE A 63 10.76 2.84 10.04
C PHE A 63 10.73 2.33 11.49
N ILE A 64 10.43 3.21 12.45
CA ILE A 64 10.30 2.85 13.88
C ILE A 64 9.17 1.84 14.07
N CYS A 65 8.05 2.02 13.38
CA CYS A 65 6.95 1.06 13.35
C CYS A 65 7.41 -0.32 12.87
N GLY A 66 8.18 -0.41 11.78
CA GLY A 66 8.75 -1.66 11.28
C GLY A 66 9.66 -2.33 12.33
N VAL A 67 10.55 -1.57 12.98
CA VAL A 67 11.42 -2.09 14.04
C VAL A 67 10.62 -2.59 15.24
N ILE A 68 9.59 -1.85 15.65
CA ILE A 68 8.66 -2.27 16.71
C ILE A 68 7.93 -3.55 16.30
N ASN A 69 7.46 -3.65 15.05
CA ASN A 69 6.79 -4.84 14.54
C ASN A 69 7.71 -6.06 14.47
N ILE A 70 8.99 -5.88 14.14
CA ILE A 70 10.02 -6.93 14.24
C ILE A 70 10.14 -7.39 15.70
N LEU A 71 10.29 -6.46 16.66
CA LEU A 71 10.40 -6.78 18.09
C LEU A 71 9.14 -7.50 18.61
N ILE A 72 7.96 -7.02 18.27
CA ILE A 72 6.65 -7.59 18.64
C ILE A 72 6.47 -8.98 18.04
N THR A 73 6.93 -9.19 16.80
CA THR A 73 6.89 -10.50 16.13
C THR A 73 7.79 -11.51 16.83
N VAL A 74 8.98 -11.09 17.27
CA VAL A 74 9.92 -11.96 18.01
C VAL A 74 9.44 -12.24 19.45
N THR A 75 8.84 -11.27 20.13
CA THR A 75 8.42 -11.37 21.55
C THR A 75 7.10 -12.10 21.80
N LYS A 76 6.53 -12.81 20.80
CA LYS A 76 5.26 -13.56 20.88
C LYS A 76 4.00 -12.73 21.13
N PHE A 77 4.12 -11.42 21.38
CA PHE A 77 2.98 -10.53 21.61
C PHE A 77 2.01 -10.53 20.42
N ARG A 78 2.54 -10.62 19.19
CA ARG A 78 1.74 -10.75 17.95
C ARG A 78 0.82 -11.98 17.94
N LYS A 79 1.26 -13.13 18.48
CA LYS A 79 0.41 -14.34 18.59
C LYS A 79 -0.77 -14.12 19.54
N SER A 80 -0.56 -13.42 20.64
CA SER A 80 -1.62 -13.12 21.61
C SER A 80 -2.70 -12.24 21.00
N ILE A 81 -2.30 -11.24 20.19
CA ILE A 81 -3.23 -10.40 19.42
C ILE A 81 -4.04 -11.26 18.45
N ILE A 82 -3.38 -12.07 17.61
CA ILE A 82 -4.05 -12.93 16.63
C ILE A 82 -5.09 -13.84 17.29
N ARG A 83 -4.71 -14.50 18.41
CA ARG A 83 -5.59 -15.39 19.16
C ARG A 83 -6.81 -14.67 19.75
N SER A 84 -6.68 -13.38 20.06
CA SER A 84 -7.76 -12.58 20.64
C SER A 84 -8.77 -12.10 19.59
N ILE A 85 -8.43 -12.16 18.29
CA ILE A 85 -9.32 -11.72 17.22
C ILE A 85 -10.24 -12.88 16.81
N PRO A 86 -11.57 -12.76 16.99
CA PRO A 86 -12.50 -13.81 16.59
C PRO A 86 -12.51 -13.97 15.06
N LYS A 87 -12.81 -15.18 14.58
CA LYS A 87 -12.84 -15.50 13.14
C LYS A 87 -13.76 -14.58 12.33
N SER A 88 -14.86 -14.10 12.93
CA SER A 88 -15.77 -13.13 12.30
C SER A 88 -15.06 -11.82 11.96
N ILE A 89 -14.25 -11.28 12.87
CA ILE A 89 -13.47 -10.06 12.65
C ILE A 89 -12.35 -10.30 11.64
N GLN A 90 -11.68 -11.45 11.68
CA GLN A 90 -10.66 -11.81 10.68
C GLN A 90 -11.23 -11.78 9.25
N ASN A 91 -12.41 -12.37 9.05
CA ASN A 91 -13.08 -12.37 7.74
C ASN A 91 -13.56 -10.97 7.34
N ALA A 92 -14.03 -10.17 8.30
CA ALA A 92 -14.46 -8.79 8.06
C ALA A 92 -13.29 -7.89 7.63
N ILE A 93 -12.10 -8.06 8.22
CA ILE A 93 -10.88 -7.33 7.82
C ILE A 93 -10.56 -7.58 6.35
N GLY A 94 -10.51 -8.85 5.92
CA GLY A 94 -10.25 -9.21 4.52
C GLY A 94 -11.28 -8.65 3.55
N GLY A 95 -12.57 -8.69 3.90
CA GLY A 95 -13.64 -8.09 3.11
C GLY A 95 -13.54 -6.56 3.01
N GLY A 96 -13.21 -5.90 4.12
CA GLY A 96 -13.03 -4.45 4.19
C GLY A 96 -11.86 -3.95 3.34
N ILE A 97 -10.70 -4.60 3.43
CA ILE A 97 -9.52 -4.29 2.61
C ILE A 97 -9.85 -4.46 1.11
N GLY A 98 -10.55 -5.54 0.75
CA GLY A 98 -10.96 -5.80 -0.63
C GLY A 98 -11.89 -4.72 -1.19
N ILE A 99 -12.92 -4.33 -0.45
CA ILE A 99 -13.84 -3.24 -0.84
C ILE A 99 -13.09 -1.91 -0.95
N PHE A 100 -12.16 -1.63 -0.03
CA PHE A 100 -11.37 -0.41 -0.05
C PHE A 100 -10.47 -0.31 -1.30
N VAL A 101 -9.77 -1.40 -1.64
CA VAL A 101 -8.95 -1.46 -2.86
C VAL A 101 -9.82 -1.35 -4.11
N ALA A 102 -10.98 -2.02 -4.15
CA ALA A 102 -11.94 -1.91 -5.24
C ALA A 102 -12.42 -0.46 -5.42
N TYR A 103 -12.74 0.22 -4.32
CA TYR A 103 -13.13 1.64 -4.34
C TYR A 103 -12.03 2.54 -4.90
N ILE A 104 -10.77 2.36 -4.49
CA ILE A 104 -9.63 3.09 -5.07
C ILE A 104 -9.52 2.82 -6.57
N GLY A 105 -9.70 1.58 -7.00
CA GLY A 105 -9.69 1.19 -8.41
C GLY A 105 -10.77 1.91 -9.22
N ILE A 106 -12.02 1.90 -8.74
CA ILE A 106 -13.16 2.58 -9.38
C ILE A 106 -12.91 4.09 -9.47
N LYS A 107 -12.40 4.71 -8.40
CA LYS A 107 -12.04 6.13 -8.38
C LYS A 107 -10.92 6.45 -9.38
N SER A 108 -9.87 5.63 -9.41
CA SER A 108 -8.70 5.84 -10.28
C SER A 108 -9.01 5.58 -11.75
N ALA A 109 -9.96 4.70 -12.04
CA ALA A 109 -10.50 4.44 -13.38
C ALA A 109 -11.41 5.57 -13.90
N GLY A 110 -11.72 6.58 -13.08
CA GLY A 110 -12.60 7.68 -13.47
C GLY A 110 -14.08 7.30 -13.52
N LEU A 111 -14.48 6.18 -12.90
CA LEU A 111 -15.88 5.74 -12.82
C LEU A 111 -16.67 6.48 -11.73
N LEU A 112 -15.97 7.06 -10.76
CA LEU A 112 -16.53 7.89 -9.69
C LEU A 112 -15.89 9.27 -9.74
N ASN A 113 -16.70 10.31 -9.84
CA ASN A 113 -16.28 11.69 -9.60
C ASN A 113 -16.96 12.21 -8.34
N PHE A 114 -16.26 13.02 -7.57
CA PHE A 114 -16.81 13.67 -6.41
C PHE A 114 -17.31 15.03 -6.87
N THR A 115 -18.62 15.13 -7.03
CA THR A 115 -19.23 16.44 -7.24
C THR A 115 -19.43 17.12 -5.90
N SER A 116 -19.44 18.40 -6.01
CA SER A 116 -19.49 19.34 -4.94
C SER A 116 -20.59 20.33 -5.29
N ASP A 117 -21.49 20.64 -4.35
CA ASP A 117 -22.67 21.50 -4.54
C ASP A 117 -22.36 22.77 -5.37
N PRO A 118 -23.18 23.16 -6.37
CA PRO A 118 -22.89 24.34 -7.17
C PRO A 118 -22.85 25.62 -6.30
N GLY A 119 -21.68 26.26 -6.20
CA GLY A 119 -21.52 27.59 -5.57
C GLY A 119 -20.67 27.68 -4.30
N THR A 120 -20.21 26.55 -3.73
CA THR A 120 -19.50 26.54 -2.42
C THR A 120 -18.10 25.91 -2.47
N TYR A 121 -17.47 25.92 -3.64
CA TYR A 121 -16.21 25.22 -3.88
C TYR A 121 -15.21 26.10 -4.62
N GLN A 122 -14.02 26.23 -4.04
CA GLN A 122 -12.90 26.87 -4.70
C GLN A 122 -11.94 25.79 -5.17
N VAL A 123 -11.74 25.72 -6.49
CA VAL A 123 -10.69 24.92 -7.10
C VAL A 123 -9.42 25.77 -7.10
N LEU A 124 -8.48 25.48 -6.21
CA LEU A 124 -7.17 26.16 -6.25
C LEU A 124 -6.36 25.65 -7.45
N LYS A 125 -5.42 26.48 -7.94
CA LYS A 125 -4.54 26.21 -9.09
C LYS A 125 -3.79 24.86 -9.02
N ASP A 126 -3.68 24.26 -7.83
CA ASP A 126 -2.99 22.99 -7.59
C ASP A 126 -3.91 21.76 -7.61
N LYS A 127 -5.12 21.84 -8.18
CA LYS A 127 -6.12 20.76 -8.24
C LYS A 127 -6.66 20.32 -6.87
N THR A 128 -6.47 21.13 -5.84
CA THR A 128 -7.08 20.95 -4.52
C THR A 128 -8.45 21.65 -4.52
N VAL A 129 -9.51 20.88 -4.29
CA VAL A 129 -10.88 21.40 -4.17
C VAL A 129 -11.19 21.58 -2.70
N VAL A 130 -11.38 22.82 -2.27
CA VAL A 130 -11.83 23.14 -0.91
C VAL A 130 -13.34 23.35 -0.92
N ALA A 131 -14.00 22.60 -0.06
CA ALA A 131 -15.43 22.34 -0.02
C ALA A 131 -15.99 22.67 1.36
N SER A 132 -16.99 23.55 1.48
CA SER A 132 -17.70 23.75 2.76
C SER A 132 -18.72 22.64 3.07
N SER A 133 -19.07 21.80 2.10
CA SER A 133 -20.06 20.72 2.26
C SER A 133 -19.53 19.40 1.68
N GLY A 134 -19.97 18.29 2.28
CA GLY A 134 -19.50 16.93 1.96
C GLY A 134 -19.51 16.64 0.46
N ALA A 135 -18.45 16.01 -0.04
CA ALA A 135 -18.35 15.65 -1.44
C ALA A 135 -19.27 14.45 -1.73
N VAL A 136 -20.20 14.61 -2.67
CA VAL A 136 -21.18 13.57 -3.03
C VAL A 136 -20.64 12.79 -4.23
N PRO A 137 -20.61 11.43 -4.17
CA PRO A 137 -20.24 10.62 -5.32
C PRO A 137 -21.26 10.81 -6.45
N ALA A 138 -20.79 11.22 -7.62
CA ALA A 138 -21.55 11.30 -8.86
C ALA A 138 -21.00 10.30 -9.87
N ILE A 139 -21.91 9.63 -10.59
CA ILE A 139 -21.54 8.74 -11.70
C ILE A 139 -21.08 9.60 -12.86
N VAL A 140 -19.90 9.30 -13.40
CA VAL A 140 -19.35 10.00 -14.56
C VAL A 140 -20.13 9.61 -15.82
N PRO A 141 -20.38 10.52 -16.77
CA PRO A 141 -20.95 10.16 -18.06
C PRO A 141 -20.11 9.04 -18.70
N LEU A 142 -20.77 7.91 -18.97
CA LEU A 142 -20.15 6.68 -19.50
C LEU A 142 -19.64 6.81 -20.95
N ASN A 143 -19.69 8.01 -21.53
CA ASN A 143 -19.29 8.30 -22.90
C ASN A 143 -17.84 8.83 -23.02
N THR A 144 -17.06 8.79 -21.93
CA THR A 144 -15.66 9.20 -21.97
C THR A 144 -14.78 8.00 -22.39
N PRO A 145 -13.81 8.17 -23.31
CA PRO A 145 -12.94 7.09 -23.77
C PRO A 145 -12.21 6.34 -22.65
N SER A 146 -11.83 7.04 -21.57
CA SER A 146 -11.18 6.46 -20.39
C SER A 146 -12.09 5.51 -19.61
N VAL A 147 -13.35 5.89 -19.39
CA VAL A 147 -14.35 5.06 -18.70
C VAL A 147 -14.69 3.83 -19.53
N LEU A 148 -14.83 4.00 -20.85
CA LEU A 148 -15.13 2.90 -21.76
C LEU A 148 -13.97 1.88 -21.80
N LEU A 149 -12.74 2.36 -21.80
CA LEU A 149 -11.55 1.52 -21.73
C LEU A 149 -11.45 0.77 -20.39
N ALA A 150 -11.76 1.44 -19.28
CA ALA A 150 -11.77 0.80 -17.96
C ALA A 150 -12.83 -0.30 -17.86
N LEU A 151 -14.05 -0.06 -18.36
CA LEU A 151 -15.12 -1.06 -18.42
C LEU A 151 -14.73 -2.24 -19.30
N PHE A 152 -14.19 -1.97 -20.49
CA PHE A 152 -13.66 -3.00 -21.38
C PHE A 152 -12.61 -3.86 -20.67
N GLY A 153 -11.70 -3.23 -19.92
CA GLY A 153 -10.66 -3.94 -19.19
C GLY A 153 -11.16 -4.82 -18.07
N ILE A 154 -12.13 -4.36 -17.30
CA ILE A 154 -12.79 -5.16 -16.26
C ILE A 154 -13.48 -6.37 -16.90
N VAL A 155 -14.26 -6.14 -17.97
CA VAL A 155 -14.96 -7.22 -18.68
C VAL A 155 -13.97 -8.24 -19.25
N LEU A 156 -12.92 -7.77 -19.93
CA LEU A 156 -11.89 -8.64 -20.50
C LEU A 156 -11.20 -9.49 -19.41
N MET A 157 -10.86 -8.88 -18.28
CA MET A 157 -10.23 -9.58 -17.17
C MET A 157 -11.16 -10.63 -16.55
N VAL A 158 -12.45 -10.32 -16.37
CA VAL A 158 -13.46 -11.27 -15.88
C VAL A 158 -13.60 -12.44 -16.86
N VAL A 159 -13.69 -12.18 -18.17
CA VAL A 159 -13.78 -13.23 -19.19
C VAL A 159 -12.55 -14.14 -19.17
N LEU A 160 -11.34 -13.57 -19.11
CA LEU A 160 -10.09 -14.33 -19.05
C LEU A 160 -9.96 -15.16 -17.77
N LEU A 161 -10.44 -14.63 -16.64
CA LEU A 161 -10.50 -15.34 -15.36
C LEU A 161 -11.50 -16.50 -15.42
N MET A 162 -12.70 -16.29 -15.98
CA MET A 162 -13.69 -17.36 -16.16
C MET A 162 -13.21 -18.43 -17.14
N ALA A 163 -12.42 -18.05 -18.15
CA ALA A 163 -11.77 -18.97 -19.07
C ALA A 163 -10.53 -19.69 -18.47
N ASN A 164 -10.20 -19.47 -17.19
CA ASN A 164 -9.06 -20.07 -16.50
C ASN A 164 -7.71 -19.88 -17.21
N VAL A 165 -7.52 -18.74 -17.90
CA VAL A 165 -6.26 -18.43 -18.58
C VAL A 165 -5.20 -18.05 -17.53
N ARG A 166 -4.07 -18.78 -17.53
CA ARG A 166 -2.93 -18.46 -16.65
C ARG A 166 -2.38 -17.08 -17.02
N GLY A 167 -2.40 -16.15 -16.06
CA GLY A 167 -1.99 -14.76 -16.29
C GLY A 167 -3.09 -13.83 -16.80
N ALA A 168 -4.37 -14.21 -16.67
CA ALA A 168 -5.53 -13.41 -17.06
C ALA A 168 -5.43 -11.92 -16.69
N ILE A 169 -4.96 -11.61 -15.47
CA ILE A 169 -4.80 -10.22 -14.99
C ILE A 169 -3.75 -9.47 -15.83
N LEU A 170 -2.57 -10.06 -16.04
CA LEU A 170 -1.49 -9.45 -16.80
C LEU A 170 -1.88 -9.24 -18.27
N ILE A 171 -2.51 -10.26 -18.88
CA ILE A 171 -3.01 -10.19 -20.26
C ILE A 171 -4.07 -9.08 -20.37
N GLY A 172 -4.98 -8.98 -19.39
CA GLY A 172 -5.98 -7.92 -19.34
C GLY A 172 -5.34 -6.53 -19.30
N ILE A 173 -4.32 -6.31 -18.48
CA ILE A 173 -3.59 -5.03 -18.39
C ILE A 173 -2.91 -4.70 -19.72
N ILE A 174 -2.21 -5.65 -20.34
CA ILE A 174 -1.51 -5.42 -21.61
C ILE A 174 -2.51 -5.13 -22.72
N ALA A 175 -3.55 -5.94 -22.87
CA ALA A 175 -4.56 -5.79 -23.90
C ALA A 175 -5.31 -4.46 -23.77
N THR A 176 -5.70 -4.07 -22.57
CA THR A 176 -6.34 -2.77 -22.32
C THR A 176 -5.42 -1.60 -22.60
N THR A 177 -4.14 -1.71 -22.27
CA THR A 177 -3.14 -0.69 -22.61
C THR A 177 -3.00 -0.55 -24.14
N VAL A 178 -2.90 -1.67 -24.87
CA VAL A 178 -2.81 -1.67 -26.34
C VAL A 178 -4.05 -1.09 -26.98
N VAL A 179 -5.24 -1.42 -26.46
CA VAL A 179 -6.50 -0.82 -26.92
C VAL A 179 -6.58 0.66 -26.54
N GLY A 180 -5.95 1.10 -25.45
CA GLY A 180 -5.91 2.53 -25.06
C GLY A 180 -5.14 3.44 -26.01
N ILE A 181 -4.22 2.88 -26.81
CA ILE A 181 -3.41 3.61 -27.80
C ILE A 181 -4.28 4.22 -28.91
N PRO A 182 -5.08 3.45 -29.69
CA PRO A 182 -5.91 4.01 -30.76
C PRO A 182 -7.00 4.96 -30.25
N PHE A 183 -7.46 4.81 -28.99
CA PHE A 183 -8.44 5.72 -28.39
C PHE A 183 -7.82 7.02 -27.84
N GLY A 184 -6.51 7.22 -27.99
CA GLY A 184 -5.81 8.44 -27.55
C GLY A 184 -5.77 8.63 -26.03
N VAL A 185 -6.13 7.60 -25.25
CA VAL A 185 -6.08 7.62 -23.78
C VAL A 185 -4.67 7.31 -23.29
N THR A 186 -3.93 6.47 -24.03
CA THR A 186 -2.53 6.15 -23.75
C THR A 186 -1.63 7.11 -24.52
N ASP A 187 -1.16 8.15 -23.84
CA ASP A 187 -0.26 9.15 -24.42
C ASP A 187 1.22 8.73 -24.23
N PHE A 188 1.92 8.49 -25.35
CA PHE A 188 3.36 8.20 -25.36
C PHE A 188 4.23 9.45 -25.36
N SER A 189 3.65 10.66 -25.42
CA SER A 189 4.42 11.92 -25.48
C SER A 189 5.28 12.15 -24.24
N ASN A 190 4.89 11.58 -23.10
CA ASN A 190 5.69 11.56 -21.86
C ASN A 190 6.48 10.26 -21.65
N ALA A 191 6.31 9.26 -22.52
CA ALA A 191 7.00 7.97 -22.47
C ALA A 191 8.39 8.02 -23.11
N SER A 192 9.10 9.13 -22.91
CA SER A 192 10.50 9.22 -23.26
C SER A 192 11.28 8.35 -22.27
N ILE A 193 11.53 7.10 -22.65
CA ILE A 193 12.59 6.26 -22.10
C ILE A 193 13.91 6.88 -22.56
N THR A 194 14.19 8.11 -22.12
CA THR A 194 15.49 8.72 -22.32
C THR A 194 16.44 7.94 -21.43
N ALA A 195 17.51 7.38 -22.00
CA ALA A 195 18.50 6.54 -21.34
C ALA A 195 19.17 7.17 -20.08
N GLY A 196 18.89 8.44 -19.77
CA GLY A 196 19.29 9.13 -18.53
C GLY A 196 18.29 9.05 -17.36
N THR A 197 17.06 8.53 -17.56
CA THR A 197 16.01 8.49 -16.52
C THR A 197 16.32 7.52 -15.38
N LEU A 198 16.99 6.39 -15.66
CA LEU A 198 17.45 5.47 -14.63
C LEU A 198 18.55 6.10 -13.77
N GLY A 199 19.55 6.75 -14.40
CA GLY A 199 20.62 7.45 -13.69
C GLY A 199 20.12 8.58 -12.80
N SER A 200 19.16 9.38 -13.28
CA SER A 200 18.50 10.41 -12.47
C SER A 200 17.59 9.82 -11.39
N SER A 201 16.90 8.70 -11.65
CA SER A 201 16.08 8.01 -10.64
C SER A 201 16.95 7.44 -9.52
N PHE A 202 18.13 6.90 -9.83
CA PHE A 202 19.10 6.45 -8.82
C PHE A 202 19.73 7.61 -8.05
N SER A 203 20.05 8.74 -8.70
CA SER A 203 20.57 9.91 -7.99
C SER A 203 19.52 10.54 -7.07
N GLN A 204 18.25 10.53 -7.49
CA GLN A 204 17.11 10.99 -6.69
C GLN A 204 16.71 9.97 -5.62
N LEU A 205 16.95 8.67 -5.85
CA LEU A 205 16.85 7.65 -4.81
C LEU A 205 17.81 7.98 -3.66
N GLY A 206 19.00 8.51 -3.94
CA GLY A 206 19.91 9.02 -2.90
C GLY A 206 19.31 10.11 -2.00
N THR A 207 18.27 10.84 -2.44
CA THR A 207 17.57 11.85 -1.63
C THR A 207 16.43 11.29 -0.78
N THR A 208 15.94 10.10 -1.11
CA THR A 208 14.83 9.40 -0.42
C THR A 208 15.35 8.26 0.44
N PHE A 209 16.42 7.60 0.00
CA PHE A 209 17.20 6.61 0.72
C PHE A 209 17.82 7.24 1.97
N GLY A 210 17.47 6.71 3.14
CA GLY A 210 17.92 7.26 4.41
C GLY A 210 17.31 8.63 4.76
N ALA A 211 16.31 9.12 4.02
CA ALA A 211 15.61 10.37 4.35
C ALA A 211 14.95 10.32 5.75
N ALA A 212 14.57 9.11 6.19
CA ALA A 212 14.12 8.82 7.54
C ALA A 212 15.18 9.15 8.62
N PHE A 213 16.46 8.94 8.32
CA PHE A 213 17.60 9.17 9.23
C PHE A 213 18.28 10.53 9.03
N GLY A 214 17.86 11.30 8.04
CA GLY A 214 18.41 12.62 7.77
C GLY A 214 18.09 13.65 8.86
N PRO A 215 18.72 14.85 8.79
CA PRO A 215 18.54 15.92 9.78
C PRO A 215 17.09 16.35 9.99
N ALA A 216 16.23 16.17 8.97
CA ALA A 216 14.81 16.51 8.98
C ALA A 216 13.86 15.33 9.27
N GLY A 217 14.40 14.13 9.52
CA GLY A 217 13.64 12.91 9.84
C GLY A 217 13.65 12.64 11.34
N MET A 218 14.35 11.59 11.76
CA MET A 218 14.38 11.07 13.13
C MET A 218 14.86 12.09 14.18
N GLY A 219 15.80 12.98 13.83
CA GLY A 219 16.33 14.01 14.74
C GLY A 219 15.33 15.12 15.09
N THR A 220 14.38 15.44 14.20
CA THR A 220 13.33 16.44 14.45
C THR A 220 12.02 15.84 14.93
N LEU A 221 11.90 14.51 14.89
CA LEU A 221 10.66 13.80 15.21
C LEU A 221 10.22 14.00 16.65
N PHE A 222 11.17 14.02 17.57
CA PHE A 222 10.93 14.22 19.01
C PHE A 222 11.34 15.61 19.51
N ALA A 223 11.76 16.51 18.61
CA ALA A 223 12.27 17.83 18.97
C ALA A 223 11.18 18.75 19.54
N ASP A 224 9.92 18.53 19.16
CA ASP A 224 8.78 19.35 19.59
C ASP A 224 8.03 18.66 20.75
N PRO A 225 8.13 19.16 21.99
CA PRO A 225 7.60 18.48 23.18
C PRO A 225 6.11 18.17 23.10
N SER A 226 5.34 19.05 22.43
CA SER A 226 3.89 18.97 22.26
C SER A 226 3.45 17.90 21.25
N LYS A 227 4.34 17.49 20.33
CA LYS A 227 4.04 16.50 19.28
C LYS A 227 4.53 15.09 19.62
N ARG A 228 5.35 14.91 20.66
CA ARG A 228 5.91 13.60 21.05
C ARG A 228 4.84 12.54 21.31
N LEU A 229 3.79 12.89 22.05
CA LEU A 229 2.68 11.96 22.33
C LEU A 229 1.97 11.57 21.03
N LEU A 230 1.76 12.54 20.14
CA LEU A 230 1.08 12.34 18.87
C LEU A 230 1.93 11.49 17.90
N VAL A 231 3.25 11.64 17.91
CA VAL A 231 4.20 10.76 17.20
C VAL A 231 4.11 9.32 17.71
N ILE A 232 4.16 9.11 19.04
CA ILE A 232 4.04 7.77 19.63
C ILE A 232 2.70 7.13 19.26
N MET A 233 1.60 7.88 19.36
CA MET A 233 0.27 7.40 18.97
C MET A 233 0.20 7.07 17.48
N THR A 234 0.84 7.86 16.63
CA THR A 234 0.88 7.62 15.17
C THR A 234 1.70 6.37 14.84
N ILE A 235 2.86 6.19 15.45
CA ILE A 235 3.69 4.97 15.30
C ILE A 235 2.91 3.74 15.76
N PHE A 236 2.22 3.84 16.90
CA PHE A 236 1.38 2.77 17.41
C PHE A 236 0.21 2.45 16.47
N ALA A 237 -0.45 3.48 15.92
CA ALA A 237 -1.52 3.32 14.94
C ALA A 237 -1.03 2.65 13.65
N PHE A 238 0.13 3.05 13.12
CA PHE A 238 0.77 2.36 12.00
C PHE A 238 1.07 0.90 12.32
N SER A 239 1.67 0.62 13.48
CA SER A 239 2.05 -0.74 13.90
C SER A 239 0.84 -1.67 14.03
N LEU A 240 -0.26 -1.17 14.60
CA LEU A 240 -1.50 -1.91 14.74
C LEU A 240 -2.20 -2.13 13.39
N SER A 241 -2.28 -1.08 12.57
CA SER A 241 -2.91 -1.15 11.25
C SER A 241 -2.14 -2.10 10.31
N ASP A 242 -0.82 -2.05 10.34
CA ASP A 242 0.09 -2.96 9.63
C ASP A 242 -0.14 -4.41 10.06
N THR A 243 -0.15 -4.65 11.38
CA THR A 243 -0.40 -5.98 11.93
C THR A 243 -1.77 -6.53 11.48
N PHE A 244 -2.81 -5.71 11.47
CA PHE A 244 -4.14 -6.14 11.01
C PHE A 244 -4.21 -6.36 9.49
N ASP A 245 -3.50 -5.58 8.69
CA ASP A 245 -3.44 -5.76 7.24
C ASP A 245 -2.73 -7.08 6.88
N THR A 246 -1.59 -7.36 7.49
CA THR A 246 -0.84 -8.62 7.27
C THR A 246 -1.66 -9.83 7.72
N ILE A 247 -2.28 -9.76 8.90
CA ILE A 247 -3.15 -10.83 9.42
C ILE A 247 -4.36 -11.02 8.50
N GLY A 248 -5.05 -9.93 8.14
CA GLY A 248 -6.23 -9.95 7.28
C GLY A 248 -5.93 -10.54 5.91
N THR A 249 -4.79 -10.17 5.33
CA THR A 249 -4.34 -10.66 4.04
C THR A 249 -3.96 -12.14 4.11
N PHE A 250 -3.13 -12.57 5.06
CA PHE A 250 -2.74 -13.99 5.18
C PHE A 250 -3.92 -14.90 5.51
N ILE A 251 -4.85 -14.45 6.37
CA ILE A 251 -6.02 -15.24 6.71
C ILE A 251 -7.03 -15.25 5.55
N GLY A 252 -7.33 -14.08 4.97
CA GLY A 252 -8.33 -13.94 3.92
C GLY A 252 -7.93 -14.63 2.62
N THR A 253 -6.69 -14.38 2.16
CA THR A 253 -6.18 -14.99 0.93
C THR A 253 -5.65 -16.40 1.18
N GLY A 254 -4.94 -16.66 2.28
CA GLY A 254 -4.31 -17.94 2.55
C GLY A 254 -5.28 -19.09 2.73
N ARG A 255 -6.44 -18.85 3.37
CA ARG A 255 -7.53 -19.83 3.46
C ARG A 255 -8.15 -20.13 2.09
N ARG A 256 -8.24 -19.13 1.21
CA ARG A 256 -8.84 -19.27 -0.12
C ARG A 256 -7.89 -19.93 -1.13
N THR A 257 -6.59 -19.63 -1.04
CA THR A 257 -5.55 -20.17 -1.93
C THR A 257 -5.00 -21.51 -1.47
N GLY A 258 -5.30 -21.93 -0.23
CA GLY A 258 -4.78 -23.16 0.37
C GLY A 258 -3.29 -23.09 0.75
N ILE A 259 -2.69 -21.90 0.70
CA ILE A 259 -1.28 -21.67 1.06
C ILE A 259 -1.05 -21.88 2.56
N PHE A 260 -2.03 -21.52 3.39
CA PHE A 260 -2.04 -21.77 4.82
C PHE A 260 -3.16 -22.76 5.15
N SER A 261 -2.79 -23.96 5.59
CA SER A 261 -3.76 -24.95 6.07
C SER A 261 -4.35 -24.52 7.41
N MET A 262 -5.54 -25.03 7.76
CA MET A 262 -6.06 -24.93 9.13
C MET A 262 -5.08 -25.50 10.17
N GLU A 263 -4.20 -26.42 9.74
CA GLU A 263 -3.11 -26.94 10.56
C GLU A 263 -1.97 -25.93 10.75
N ASP A 264 -1.65 -25.10 9.75
CA ASP A 264 -0.64 -24.04 9.85
C ASP A 264 -1.13 -22.89 10.75
N GLU A 265 -2.43 -22.57 10.68
CA GLU A 265 -3.08 -21.63 11.62
C GLU A 265 -3.05 -22.18 13.05
N LYS A 266 -3.41 -23.46 13.26
CA LYS A 266 -3.30 -24.12 14.57
C LYS A 266 -1.86 -24.25 15.04
N ALA A 267 -0.90 -24.42 14.13
CA ALA A 267 0.52 -24.45 14.46
C ALA A 267 1.03 -23.06 14.85
N LEU A 268 0.50 -21.98 14.30
CA LEU A 268 0.78 -20.64 14.82
C LEU A 268 0.27 -20.52 16.27
N GLU A 269 -0.95 -20.98 16.55
CA GLU A 269 -1.56 -20.93 17.89
C GLU A 269 -0.86 -21.80 18.94
N ASN A 270 -0.42 -23.01 18.55
CA ASN A 270 0.10 -24.03 19.48
C ASN A 270 1.62 -24.19 19.48
N SER A 271 2.34 -23.67 18.48
CA SER A 271 3.79 -23.86 18.40
C SER A 271 4.52 -22.99 19.42
N LYS A 272 5.34 -23.65 20.24
CA LYS A 272 6.29 -22.99 21.15
C LYS A 272 7.42 -22.36 20.33
N GLY A 273 7.31 -21.06 20.08
CA GLY A 273 8.37 -20.24 19.48
C GLY A 273 8.11 -19.77 18.05
N PHE A 274 9.17 -19.25 17.43
CA PHE A 274 9.21 -18.72 16.05
C PHE A 274 9.45 -19.86 15.05
N ARG A 275 8.46 -20.73 14.86
CA ARG A 275 8.63 -21.96 14.06
C ARG A 275 7.52 -22.21 13.06
N SER A 276 6.37 -21.54 13.17
CA SER A 276 5.33 -21.67 12.15
C SER A 276 5.75 -20.99 10.85
N LYS A 277 5.28 -21.51 9.71
CA LYS A 277 5.39 -20.82 8.41
C LYS A 277 4.80 -19.41 8.49
N MET A 278 3.71 -19.25 9.22
CA MET A 278 3.04 -17.96 9.41
C MET A 278 3.86 -17.02 10.32
N ASP A 279 4.63 -17.53 11.30
CA ASP A 279 5.55 -16.70 12.09
C ASP A 279 6.67 -16.12 11.21
N ARG A 280 7.26 -16.96 10.35
CA ARG A 280 8.32 -16.54 9.42
C ARG A 280 7.80 -15.54 8.39
N ALA A 281 6.58 -15.76 7.90
CA ALA A 281 5.88 -14.85 7.00
C ALA A 281 5.67 -13.46 7.64
N LEU A 282 5.15 -13.41 8.86
CA LEU A 282 4.92 -12.15 9.60
C LEU A 282 6.22 -11.39 9.90
N PHE A 283 7.32 -12.11 10.08
CA PHE A 283 8.64 -11.51 10.28
C PHE A 283 9.25 -11.00 8.98
N ALA A 284 9.12 -11.76 7.89
CA ALA A 284 9.54 -11.33 6.56
C ALA A 284 8.83 -10.04 6.13
N ASP A 285 7.53 -9.95 6.40
CA ASP A 285 6.69 -8.77 6.21
C ASP A 285 7.19 -7.56 7.02
N SER A 286 7.46 -7.74 8.32
CA SER A 286 7.99 -6.65 9.15
C SER A 286 9.38 -6.17 8.71
N ILE A 287 10.22 -7.09 8.22
CA ILE A 287 11.52 -6.76 7.61
C ILE A 287 11.32 -5.97 6.32
N ALA A 288 10.38 -6.39 5.46
CA ALA A 288 10.05 -5.69 4.24
C ALA A 288 9.63 -4.25 4.55
N THR A 289 8.78 -4.03 5.55
CA THR A 289 8.35 -2.69 5.97
C THR A 289 9.52 -1.84 6.48
N SER A 290 10.43 -2.40 7.30
CA SER A 290 11.63 -1.66 7.74
C SER A 290 12.56 -1.29 6.59
N ILE A 291 12.74 -2.20 5.63
CA ILE A 291 13.56 -1.98 4.44
C ILE A 291 12.88 -0.94 3.53
N GLY A 292 11.57 -1.06 3.29
CA GLY A 292 10.79 -0.11 2.50
C GLY A 292 10.92 1.31 3.04
N ALA A 293 10.77 1.50 4.35
CA ALA A 293 10.95 2.78 5.01
C ALA A 293 12.36 3.37 4.81
N LEU A 294 13.40 2.52 4.78
CA LEU A 294 14.78 2.95 4.52
C LEU A 294 14.96 3.46 3.09
N PHE A 295 14.33 2.81 2.12
CA PHE A 295 14.37 3.22 0.71
C PHE A 295 13.41 4.37 0.38
N GLY A 296 12.53 4.75 1.31
CA GLY A 296 11.60 5.87 1.17
C GLY A 296 10.20 5.47 0.69
N THR A 297 9.79 4.23 0.96
CA THR A 297 8.44 3.72 0.72
C THR A 297 7.66 3.62 2.03
N SER A 298 6.32 3.65 1.94
CA SER A 298 5.46 3.29 3.07
C SER A 298 5.59 1.80 3.41
N ASN A 299 4.87 1.37 4.46
CA ASN A 299 4.69 -0.02 4.85
C ASN A 299 4.40 -0.93 3.65
N THR A 300 4.97 -2.13 3.68
CA THR A 300 4.88 -3.22 2.69
C THR A 300 4.53 -4.51 3.40
#